data_AF-A0A2V8YN87-F1
#
_entry.id   AF-A0A2V8YN87-F1
#
_cell.length_a   1.000
_cell.length_b   1.000
_cell.length_c   1.000
_cell.angle_alpha   90.00
_cell.angle_beta   90.00
_cell.angle_gamma   90.00
#
_symmetry.space_group_name_H-M   'P 1'
#
loop_
_entity.id
_entity.type
_entity.pdbx_description
1 polymer ?
#
loop_
_entity_poly.entity_id
_entity_poly.type
_entity_poly.pdbx_seq_one_letter_code
_entity_poly.pdbx_strand_id
1 'polypeptide(L)'
;MGEQETDTAPYTNYVATGAPSALSIQTTPNAGTGENDLFAAATAADGSTWAVGWNMDTTTGNHDPLILQGKNGAWSLVPSLSFGTGSDTGFAAITAIPSGGLWAAGVTAPANGGGSYSTLIEFHP
;
A
#
# COMPACT_ATOMS: atom_id res chain seq x y z
N MET A 1 -5.05 2.98 -13.01
CA MET A 1 -3.86 3.16 -12.16
C MET A 1 -2.95 1.98 -12.41
N GLY A 2 -1.64 2.19 -12.37
CA GLY A 2 -0.63 1.14 -12.42
C GLY A 2 0.63 1.66 -11.73
N GLU A 3 1.40 0.78 -11.12
CA GLU A 3 2.70 1.10 -10.54
C GLU A 3 3.83 1.04 -11.56
N GLN A 4 4.87 1.86 -11.32
CA GLN A 4 6.18 1.71 -11.92
C GLN A 4 7.21 1.91 -10.82
N GLU A 5 8.00 0.87 -10.56
CA GLU A 5 9.17 0.93 -9.70
C GLU A 5 10.43 1.33 -10.50
N THR A 6 11.37 1.98 -9.82
CA THR A 6 12.74 2.15 -10.32
C THR A 6 13.67 1.24 -9.54
N ASP A 7 14.32 0.29 -10.22
CA ASP A 7 15.31 -0.67 -9.68
C ASP A 7 16.66 -0.01 -9.34
N THR A 8 16.65 1.26 -8.94
CA THR A 8 17.84 2.03 -8.57
C THR A 8 17.54 2.89 -7.36
N ALA A 9 18.37 2.78 -6.33
CA ALA A 9 18.19 3.50 -5.07
C ALA A 9 18.18 5.04 -5.25
N PRO A 10 17.24 5.77 -4.59
CA PRO A 10 16.16 5.26 -3.75
C PRO A 10 15.02 4.64 -4.59
N TYR A 11 14.60 3.43 -4.23
CA TYR A 11 13.42 2.77 -4.83
C TYR A 11 12.21 3.69 -4.63
N THR A 12 11.62 4.17 -5.72
CA THR A 12 10.55 5.16 -5.69
C THR A 12 9.35 4.62 -6.46
N ASN A 13 8.19 4.67 -5.82
CA ASN A 13 6.92 4.34 -6.46
C ASN A 13 6.27 5.56 -7.11
N TYR A 14 5.79 5.34 -8.33
CA TYR A 14 4.95 6.30 -9.03
C TYR A 14 3.51 5.78 -9.14
N VAL A 15 2.55 6.64 -8.81
CA VAL A 15 1.13 6.38 -9.09
C VAL A 15 0.67 7.28 -10.23
N ALA A 16 0.08 6.67 -11.26
CA ALA A 16 -0.58 7.40 -12.33
C ALA A 16 -2.03 7.74 -11.95
N THR A 17 -2.31 9.02 -11.72
CA THR A 17 -3.68 9.56 -11.54
C THR A 17 -3.95 10.71 -12.50
N GLY A 18 -5.20 10.91 -12.94
CA GLY A 18 -5.55 11.99 -13.86
C GLY A 18 -7.02 11.99 -14.31
N ALA A 19 -7.47 13.13 -14.84
CA ALA A 19 -8.76 13.26 -15.53
C ALA A 19 -8.75 12.42 -16.84
N PRO A 20 -9.91 12.15 -17.49
CA PRO A 20 -10.00 11.28 -18.68
C PRO A 20 -9.10 11.66 -19.88
N SER A 21 -8.44 12.81 -19.85
CA SER A 21 -7.67 13.40 -20.95
C SER A 21 -6.19 13.70 -20.63
N ALA A 22 -5.66 13.37 -19.45
CA ALA A 22 -4.22 13.49 -19.17
C ALA A 22 -3.76 12.57 -18.03
N LEU A 23 -2.73 11.75 -18.30
CA LEU A 23 -2.00 11.00 -17.27
C LEU A 23 -0.99 11.92 -16.59
N SER A 24 -0.87 11.85 -15.28
CA SER A 24 0.18 12.54 -14.52
C SER A 24 0.89 11.58 -13.58
N ILE A 25 2.21 11.71 -13.50
CA ILE A 25 3.04 11.00 -12.54
C ILE A 25 3.00 11.79 -11.23
N GLN A 26 2.64 11.10 -10.14
CA GLN A 26 2.64 11.67 -8.79
C GLN A 26 3.74 11.00 -7.97
N THR A 27 4.48 11.80 -7.21
CA THR A 27 5.44 11.27 -6.22
C THR A 27 4.68 10.72 -5.01
N THR A 28 5.16 9.62 -4.47
CA THR A 28 4.65 9.04 -3.23
C THR A 28 5.75 9.01 -2.16
N PRO A 29 5.41 9.15 -0.88
CA PRO A 29 6.37 8.93 0.20
C PRO A 29 6.70 7.43 0.31
N ASN A 30 7.98 7.12 0.52
CA ASN A 30 8.42 5.76 0.83
C ASN A 30 8.17 5.47 2.31
N ALA A 31 7.71 4.25 2.62
CA ALA A 31 7.56 3.79 4.01
C ALA A 31 8.91 3.48 4.68
N GLY A 32 9.95 3.22 3.88
CA GLY A 32 11.28 2.89 4.35
C GLY A 32 12.34 2.98 3.25
N THR A 33 13.46 2.30 3.45
CA THR A 33 14.59 2.28 2.50
C THR A 33 14.57 1.08 1.54
N GLY A 34 13.70 0.10 1.79
CA GLY A 34 13.51 -1.05 0.91
C GLY A 34 12.53 -0.78 -0.23
N GLU A 35 12.20 -1.87 -0.93
CA GLU A 35 11.15 -1.89 -1.95
C GLU A 35 9.82 -1.43 -1.36
N ASN A 36 9.04 -0.73 -2.17
CA ASN A 36 7.68 -0.36 -1.84
C ASN A 36 6.90 -0.85 -3.04
N ASP A 37 5.94 -1.73 -2.85
CA ASP A 37 5.09 -2.22 -3.92
C ASP A 37 3.65 -1.79 -3.65
N LEU A 38 2.95 -1.34 -4.69
CA LEU A 38 1.50 -1.12 -4.65
C LEU A 38 0.85 -2.15 -5.54
N PHE A 39 -0.27 -2.75 -5.12
CA PHE A 39 -0.95 -3.80 -5.90
C PHE A 39 -2.39 -3.43 -6.25
N ALA A 40 -2.99 -2.54 -5.48
CA ALA A 40 -4.38 -2.13 -5.70
C ALA A 40 -4.62 -0.69 -5.27
N ALA A 41 -5.60 -0.06 -5.90
CA ALA A 41 -6.06 1.26 -5.52
C ALA A 41 -7.58 1.40 -5.66
N ALA A 42 -8.17 2.21 -4.80
CA ALA A 42 -9.59 2.51 -4.79
C ALA A 42 -9.84 3.99 -4.52
N THR A 43 -10.91 4.55 -5.10
CA THR A 43 -11.36 5.90 -4.78
C THR A 43 -12.40 5.82 -3.67
N ALA A 44 -12.14 6.51 -2.57
CA ALA A 44 -13.04 6.61 -1.43
C ALA A 44 -14.22 7.55 -1.74
N ALA A 45 -15.27 7.49 -0.91
CA ALA A 45 -16.48 8.30 -1.08
C ALA A 45 -16.21 9.83 -1.01
N ASP A 46 -15.14 10.25 -0.32
CA ASP A 46 -14.71 11.65 -0.23
C ASP A 46 -13.87 12.12 -1.44
N GLY A 47 -13.69 11.25 -2.45
CA GLY A 47 -12.89 11.51 -3.64
C GLY A 47 -11.38 11.31 -3.45
N SER A 48 -10.91 11.01 -2.24
CA SER A 48 -9.51 10.63 -2.03
C SER A 48 -9.22 9.28 -2.70
N THR A 49 -8.00 9.11 -3.20
CA THR A 49 -7.53 7.85 -3.74
C THR A 49 -6.69 7.14 -2.70
N TRP A 50 -6.90 5.86 -2.52
CA TRP A 50 -6.14 5.01 -1.62
C TRP A 50 -5.43 3.95 -2.42
N ALA A 51 -4.18 3.66 -2.08
CA ALA A 51 -3.41 2.58 -2.65
C ALA A 51 -2.86 1.69 -1.53
N VAL A 52 -2.81 0.39 -1.77
CA VAL A 52 -2.28 -0.59 -0.83
C VAL A 52 -1.28 -1.51 -1.49
N GLY A 53 -0.33 -1.97 -0.69
CA GLY A 53 0.60 -3.02 -1.07
C GLY A 53 1.55 -3.35 0.07
N TRP A 54 2.81 -3.59 -0.25
CA TRP A 54 3.84 -4.07 0.67
C TRP A 54 5.01 -3.07 0.73
N ASN A 55 5.73 -3.01 1.83
CA ASN A 55 7.06 -2.40 1.87
C ASN A 55 8.03 -3.37 2.55
N MET A 56 9.29 -3.36 2.14
CA MET A 56 10.31 -4.26 2.67
C MET A 56 11.15 -3.59 3.76
N ASP A 57 11.20 -4.20 4.95
CA ASP A 57 12.22 -3.87 5.94
C ASP A 57 13.54 -4.55 5.55
N THR A 58 14.49 -3.76 5.04
CA THR A 58 15.81 -4.24 4.60
C THR A 58 16.65 -4.86 5.73
N THR A 59 16.29 -4.62 7.00
CA THR A 59 17.00 -5.18 8.15
C THR A 59 16.58 -6.62 8.40
N THR A 60 15.29 -6.92 8.26
CA THR A 60 14.72 -8.23 8.58
C THR A 60 14.39 -9.06 7.35
N GLY A 61 14.19 -8.44 6.19
CA GLY A 61 13.73 -9.07 4.95
C GLY A 61 12.23 -9.38 4.93
N ASN A 62 11.47 -8.94 5.95
CA ASN A 62 10.01 -9.11 5.99
C ASN A 62 9.30 -7.94 5.29
N HIS A 63 8.07 -8.19 4.84
CA HIS A 63 7.18 -7.15 4.36
C HIS A 63 6.26 -6.62 5.46
N ASP A 64 5.98 -5.32 5.38
CA ASP A 64 4.92 -4.65 6.14
C ASP A 64 3.85 -4.09 5.18
N PRO A 65 2.59 -3.94 5.64
CA PRO A 65 1.56 -3.29 4.85
C PRO A 65 1.93 -1.85 4.49
N LEU A 66 1.87 -1.54 3.21
CA LEU A 66 1.94 -0.17 2.70
C LEU A 66 0.53 0.33 2.42
N ILE A 67 0.16 1.45 3.04
CA ILE A 67 -1.10 2.14 2.79
C ILE A 67 -0.79 3.61 2.48
N LEU A 68 -1.26 4.08 1.33
CA LEU A 68 -1.10 5.45 0.89
C LEU A 68 -2.46 6.11 0.64
N GLN A 69 -2.65 7.32 1.14
CA GLN A 69 -3.79 8.17 0.82
C GLN A 69 -3.35 9.37 -0.02
N GLY A 70 -3.93 9.48 -1.21
CA GLY A 70 -3.84 10.60 -2.13
C GLY A 70 -5.05 11.52 -2.00
N LYS A 71 -4.83 12.74 -1.49
CA LYS A 71 -5.88 13.75 -1.30
C LYS A 71 -5.34 15.13 -1.67
N ASN A 72 -6.14 15.89 -2.42
CA ASN A 72 -5.79 17.25 -2.87
C ASN A 72 -4.44 17.35 -3.61
N GLY A 73 -4.10 16.33 -4.41
CA GLY A 73 -2.86 16.30 -5.19
C GLY A 73 -1.60 15.94 -4.41
N ALA A 74 -1.72 15.49 -3.16
CA ALA A 74 -0.60 15.01 -2.35
C ALA A 74 -0.87 13.59 -1.82
N TRP A 75 0.20 12.79 -1.72
CA TRP A 75 0.16 11.45 -1.14
C TRP A 75 0.81 11.43 0.25
N SER A 76 0.23 10.63 1.15
CA SER A 76 0.70 10.44 2.52
C SER A 76 0.61 8.99 2.94
N LEU A 77 1.54 8.54 3.80
CA LEU A 77 1.47 7.23 4.45
C LEU A 77 0.34 7.21 5.46
N VAL A 78 -0.41 6.13 5.47
CA VAL A 78 -1.41 5.83 6.49
C VAL A 78 -0.93 4.61 7.29
N PRO A 79 -0.87 4.70 8.62
CA PRO A 79 -0.51 3.56 9.44
C PRO A 79 -1.52 2.42 9.28
N SER A 80 -1.02 1.21 9.09
CA SER A 80 -1.77 -0.04 9.29
C SER A 80 -1.67 -0.48 10.76
N LEU A 81 -2.64 -1.25 11.24
CA LEU A 81 -2.56 -1.88 12.56
C LEU A 81 -1.33 -2.80 12.64
N SER A 82 -0.65 -2.83 13.79
CA SER A 82 0.50 -3.73 13.98
C SER A 82 0.07 -5.19 14.09
N PHE A 83 0.70 -6.07 13.32
CA PHE A 83 0.43 -7.52 13.29
C PHE A 83 1.42 -8.35 14.12
N GLY A 84 2.07 -7.72 15.10
CA GLY A 84 3.12 -8.32 15.92
C GLY A 84 4.51 -8.14 15.30
N THR A 85 5.54 -8.29 16.13
CA THR A 85 6.94 -8.11 15.70
C THR A 85 7.41 -9.28 14.84
N GLY A 86 7.96 -8.97 13.67
CA GLY A 86 8.56 -9.97 12.77
C GLY A 86 7.56 -10.77 11.95
N SER A 87 6.33 -10.28 11.76
CA SER A 87 5.41 -10.88 10.80
C SER A 87 5.75 -10.41 9.38
N ASP A 88 5.55 -11.27 8.39
CA ASP A 88 5.66 -10.93 6.96
C ASP A 88 4.23 -10.72 6.44
N THR A 89 3.86 -9.47 6.20
CA THR A 89 2.46 -9.07 6.08
C THR A 89 2.26 -8.02 5.01
N GLY A 90 1.12 -8.08 4.32
CA GLY A 90 0.73 -6.98 3.46
C GLY A 90 -0.57 -7.20 2.70
N PHE A 91 -1.01 -6.14 2.02
CA PHE A 91 -2.29 -6.12 1.30
C PHE A 91 -2.12 -6.37 -0.18
N ALA A 92 -3.11 -7.02 -0.81
CA ALA A 92 -3.15 -7.25 -2.25
C ALA A 92 -4.39 -6.63 -2.91
N ALA A 93 -5.40 -6.27 -2.12
CA ALA A 93 -6.66 -5.72 -2.60
C ALA A 93 -7.19 -4.63 -1.67
N ILE A 94 -7.87 -3.65 -2.25
CA ILE A 94 -8.63 -2.63 -1.52
C ILE A 94 -9.94 -2.34 -2.24
N THR A 95 -11.00 -2.08 -1.48
CA THR A 95 -12.28 -1.61 -2.01
C THR A 95 -12.90 -0.56 -1.10
N ALA A 96 -13.51 0.47 -1.69
CA ALA A 96 -14.29 1.46 -0.97
C ALA A 96 -15.74 0.98 -0.85
N ILE A 97 -16.38 1.22 0.30
CA ILE A 97 -17.79 0.86 0.50
C ILE A 97 -18.71 2.09 0.46
N PRO A 98 -19.97 1.93 0.01
CA PRO A 98 -20.89 3.07 -0.14
C PRO A 98 -21.20 3.82 1.16
N SER A 99 -21.09 3.16 2.33
CA SER A 99 -21.35 3.74 3.65
C SER A 99 -20.22 4.63 4.17
N GLY A 100 -19.14 4.81 3.42
CA GLY A 100 -17.89 5.37 3.92
C GLY A 100 -16.96 4.28 4.44
N GLY A 101 -15.66 4.52 4.27
CA GLY A 101 -14.59 3.58 4.61
C GLY A 101 -14.13 2.68 3.47
N LEU A 102 -13.04 1.96 3.73
CA LEU A 102 -12.37 1.04 2.81
C LEU A 102 -12.03 -0.27 3.52
N TRP A 103 -12.16 -1.38 2.81
CA TRP A 103 -11.66 -2.68 3.25
C TRP A 103 -10.42 -3.04 2.43
N ALA A 104 -9.33 -3.37 3.12
CA ALA A 104 -8.13 -3.93 2.54
C ALA A 104 -8.05 -5.43 2.90
N ALA A 105 -7.59 -6.25 1.96
CA ALA A 105 -7.42 -7.68 2.13
C ALA A 105 -6.05 -8.14 1.65
N GLY A 106 -5.48 -9.12 2.34
CA GLY A 106 -4.11 -9.55 2.13
C GLY A 106 -3.75 -10.81 2.91
N VAL A 107 -2.45 -10.93 3.20
CA VAL A 107 -1.88 -12.10 3.88
C VAL A 107 -0.96 -11.68 5.01
N THR A 108 -0.84 -12.54 6.01
CA THR A 108 0.17 -12.45 7.06
C THR A 108 0.79 -13.82 7.27
N ALA A 109 2.10 -13.87 7.52
CA ALA A 109 2.86 -15.07 7.82
C ALA A 109 3.88 -14.80 8.93
N PRO A 110 4.41 -15.84 9.59
CA PRO A 110 5.58 -15.68 10.45
C PRO A 110 6.79 -15.16 9.67
N ALA A 111 7.77 -14.60 10.39
CA ALA A 111 9.02 -14.07 9.84
C ALA A 111 9.65 -14.96 8.77
N ASN A 112 10.24 -14.33 7.75
CA ASN A 112 11.02 -14.96 6.68
C ASN A 112 10.25 -16.04 5.90
N GLY A 113 8.91 -15.93 5.81
CA GLY A 113 8.07 -16.92 5.13
C GLY A 113 8.12 -18.32 5.75
N GLY A 114 8.57 -18.45 7.00
CA GLY A 114 8.89 -19.74 7.63
C GLY A 114 7.68 -20.58 8.07
N GLY A 115 6.46 -20.19 7.73
CA GLY A 115 5.23 -20.85 8.21
C GLY A 115 4.02 -20.67 7.30
N SER A 116 2.84 -21.02 7.81
CA SER A 116 1.59 -20.91 7.05
C SER A 116 1.12 -19.46 6.94
N TYR A 117 0.71 -19.09 5.73
CA TYR A 117 0.00 -17.83 5.49
C TYR A 117 -1.41 -17.89 6.09
N SER A 118 -1.81 -16.78 6.70
CA SER A 118 -3.18 -16.52 7.16
C SER A 118 -3.75 -15.33 6.41
N THR A 119 -5.08 -15.30 6.26
CA THR A 119 -5.78 -14.17 5.67
C THR A 119 -5.71 -12.95 6.58
N LEU A 120 -5.48 -11.78 5.99
CA LEU A 120 -5.57 -10.49 6.66
C LEU A 120 -6.69 -9.66 6.03
N ILE A 121 -7.49 -9.01 6.88
CA ILE A 121 -8.49 -8.01 6.49
C ILE A 121 -8.39 -6.83 7.45
N GLU A 122 -8.34 -5.61 6.91
CA GLU A 122 -8.35 -4.36 7.68
C GLU A 122 -9.42 -3.40 7.15
N PHE A 123 -10.07 -2.68 8.06
CA PHE A 123 -11.04 -1.64 7.74
C PHE A 123 -10.49 -0.26 8.10
N HIS A 124 -10.51 0.65 7.13
CA HIS A 124 -10.26 2.07 7.35
C HIS A 124 -11.59 2.83 7.30
N PRO A 125 -12.02 3.51 8.37
CA PRO A 125 -13.27 4.26 8.40
C PRO A 125 -13.25 5.54 7.56
#